data_AF-A0A7X9CDK6-F1
#
_entry.id   AF-A0A7X9CDK6-F1
#
_cell.length_a   1.000
_cell.length_b   1.000
_cell.length_c   1.000
_cell.angle_alpha   90.00
_cell.angle_beta   90.00
_cell.angle_gamma   90.00
#
_symmetry.space_group_name_H-M   'P 1'
#
loop_
_entity.id
_entity.type
_entity.pdbx_description
1 polymer ?
#
loop_
_entity_poly.entity_id
_entity_poly.type
_entity_poly.pdbx_seq_one_letter_code
_entity_poly.pdbx_strand_id
1 'polypeptide(L)'
;MGIIASLLAACGVGGRSDVGAVQDALRAAVEALPEHLEGLVQYQDSPNAGTTISGVLTLAGDDREQIEQSLLAVLETAVRTYRAQPGVRTAFVRLEAHPEGDRATRVVSADVVEPSSGANTTTDDLAAHFGL
;
A
#
# COMPACT_ATOMS: atom_id res chain seq x y z
N MET A 1 44.99 25.49 7.11
CA MET A 1 45.64 24.56 6.16
C MET A 1 45.30 23.15 6.60
N GLY A 2 44.39 22.38 6.01
CA GLY A 2 43.60 22.60 4.81
C GLY A 2 42.68 21.38 4.59
N ILE A 3 41.63 21.67 3.82
CA ILE A 3 40.85 20.78 2.93
C ILE A 3 39.80 19.89 3.60
N ILE A 4 38.62 20.51 3.72
CA ILE A 4 37.30 19.93 3.50
C ILE A 4 37.31 19.13 2.18
N ALA A 5 37.18 17.81 2.26
CA ALA A 5 36.83 16.91 1.16
C ALA A 5 36.30 15.62 1.83
N SER A 6 35.04 15.23 1.77
CA SER A 6 34.18 15.19 0.59
C SER A 6 32.70 15.24 1.02
N LEU A 7 32.15 16.43 1.17
CA LEU A 7 30.73 16.71 0.98
C LEU A 7 30.56 16.99 -0.51
N LEU A 8 30.28 15.98 -1.37
CA LEU A 8 29.84 16.14 -2.77
C LEU A 8 29.62 14.76 -3.44
N ALA A 9 28.57 14.03 -3.04
CA ALA A 9 27.90 13.02 -3.87
C ALA A 9 26.54 12.60 -3.25
N ALA A 10 25.66 13.56 -2.96
CA ALA A 10 24.24 13.28 -2.75
C ALA A 10 23.41 14.35 -3.47
N CYS A 11 23.80 14.64 -4.71
CA CYS A 11 23.03 15.46 -5.63
C CYS A 11 22.18 14.52 -6.49
N GLY A 12 20.88 14.43 -6.19
CA GLY A 12 19.85 14.37 -7.24
C GLY A 12 19.77 13.14 -8.14
N VAL A 13 19.97 11.94 -7.62
CA VAL A 13 19.42 10.73 -8.28
C VAL A 13 18.30 10.21 -7.39
N GLY A 14 17.06 10.56 -7.73
CA GLY A 14 15.87 9.93 -7.15
C GLY A 14 15.94 8.43 -7.45
N GLY A 15 16.49 7.67 -6.51
CA GLY A 15 16.59 6.23 -6.61
C GLY A 15 15.20 5.63 -6.64
N ARG A 16 14.99 4.63 -7.49
CA ARG A 16 13.75 3.83 -7.43
C ARG A 16 13.69 3.13 -6.08
N SER A 17 12.47 2.90 -5.61
CA SER A 17 12.20 2.03 -4.47
C SER A 17 12.91 0.69 -4.61
N ASP A 18 13.47 0.20 -3.50
CA ASP A 18 13.90 -1.19 -3.39
C ASP A 18 12.64 -2.08 -3.31
N VAL A 19 12.33 -2.77 -4.41
CA VAL A 19 11.12 -3.60 -4.54
C VAL A 19 11.04 -4.66 -3.45
N GLY A 20 12.17 -5.29 -3.10
CA GLY A 20 12.21 -6.31 -2.06
C GLY A 20 11.92 -5.72 -0.69
N ALA A 21 12.60 -4.62 -0.35
CA ALA A 21 12.39 -3.95 0.93
C ALA A 21 10.96 -3.41 1.10
N VAL A 22 10.38 -2.81 0.05
CA VAL A 22 9.00 -2.31 0.08
C VAL A 22 8.00 -3.46 0.20
N GLN A 23 8.19 -4.55 -0.55
CA GLN A 23 7.36 -5.76 -0.46
C GLN A 23 7.38 -6.36 0.95
N ASP A 24 8.56 -6.47 1.56
CA ASP A 24 8.73 -7.04 2.89
C ASP A 24 8.11 -6.15 3.96
N ALA A 25 8.32 -4.83 3.87
CA ALA A 25 7.72 -3.87 4.79
C ALA A 25 6.19 -3.90 4.73
N LEU A 26 5.60 -3.87 3.53
CA LEU A 26 4.15 -3.92 3.34
C LEU A 26 3.55 -5.21 3.89
N ARG A 27 4.16 -6.36 3.56
CA ARG A 27 3.72 -7.66 4.03
C ARG A 27 3.77 -7.74 5.56
N ALA A 28 4.90 -7.40 6.16
CA ALA A 28 5.07 -7.46 7.61
C ALA A 28 4.10 -6.53 8.36
N ALA A 29 3.84 -5.33 7.81
CA ALA A 29 2.91 -4.39 8.41
C ALA A 29 1.46 -4.88 8.35
N VAL A 30 1.04 -5.47 7.24
CA VAL A 30 -0.34 -5.97 7.07
C VAL A 30 -0.57 -7.27 7.85
N GLU A 31 0.37 -8.21 7.83
CA GLU A 31 0.28 -9.47 8.61
C GLU A 31 0.30 -9.22 10.13
N ALA A 32 0.78 -8.06 10.58
CA ALA A 32 0.75 -7.68 11.99
C ALA A 32 -0.61 -7.13 12.46
N LEU A 33 -1.54 -6.85 11.53
CA LEU A 33 -2.86 -6.32 11.86
C LEU A 33 -3.77 -7.42 12.41
N PRO A 34 -4.53 -7.17 13.50
CA PRO A 34 -5.51 -8.13 13.99
C PRO A 34 -6.64 -8.41 12.99
N GLU A 35 -6.88 -7.50 12.04
CA GLU A 35 -7.84 -7.66 10.96
C GLU A 35 -7.39 -8.67 9.89
N HIS A 36 -6.08 -8.96 9.77
CA HIS A 36 -5.55 -9.87 8.75
C HIS A 36 -5.65 -11.32 9.21
N LEU A 37 -6.24 -12.17 8.36
CA LEU A 37 -6.32 -13.62 8.60
C LEU A 37 -5.47 -14.40 7.58
N GLU A 38 -5.65 -14.13 6.29
CA GLU A 38 -4.94 -14.80 5.21
C GLU A 38 -4.73 -13.90 3.99
N GLY A 39 -3.94 -14.38 3.03
CA GLY A 39 -3.63 -13.68 1.79
C GLY A 39 -2.40 -12.78 1.94
N LEU A 40 -1.91 -12.28 0.79
CA LEU A 40 -0.67 -11.51 0.73
C LEU A 40 -0.86 -10.21 -0.03
N VAL A 41 -0.31 -9.13 0.52
CA VAL A 41 -0.09 -7.90 -0.22
C VAL A 41 1.15 -8.08 -1.10
N GLN A 42 1.03 -7.64 -2.35
CA GLN A 42 2.07 -7.69 -3.36
C GLN A 42 2.41 -6.27 -3.83
N TYR A 43 3.70 -6.02 -3.99
CA TYR A 43 4.25 -4.79 -4.52
C TYR A 43 4.96 -5.04 -5.83
N GLN A 44 4.63 -4.23 -6.83
CA GLN A 44 5.31 -4.25 -8.12
C GLN A 44 5.67 -2.83 -8.55
N ASP A 45 6.93 -2.61 -8.90
CA ASP A 45 7.40 -1.40 -9.56
C ASP A 45 7.88 -1.72 -10.98
N SER A 46 7.12 -1.29 -11.99
CA SER A 46 7.47 -1.48 -13.40
C SER A 46 7.77 -0.15 -14.09
N PRO A 47 8.86 -0.02 -14.86
CA PRO A 47 9.13 1.18 -15.66
C PRO A 47 7.98 1.54 -16.60
N ASN A 48 7.29 0.54 -17.16
CA ASN A 48 6.29 0.74 -18.22
C ASN A 48 4.84 0.66 -17.70
N ALA A 49 4.58 -0.15 -16.68
CA ALA A 49 3.23 -0.38 -16.16
C ALA A 49 2.89 0.44 -14.90
N GLY A 50 3.85 1.23 -14.40
CA GLY A 50 3.69 1.99 -13.16
C GLY A 50 3.96 1.14 -11.91
N THR A 51 3.59 1.68 -10.76
CA THR A 51 3.71 1.00 -9.47
C THR A 51 2.34 0.55 -9.00
N THR A 52 2.25 -0.67 -8.47
CA THR A 52 1.00 -1.25 -7.99
C THR A 52 1.22 -1.92 -6.64
N ILE A 53 0.26 -1.72 -5.73
CA ILE A 53 0.05 -2.51 -4.52
C ILE A 53 -1.24 -3.31 -4.73
N SER A 54 -1.16 -4.63 -4.71
CA SER A 54 -2.30 -5.50 -5.02
C SER A 54 -2.36 -6.71 -4.10
N GLY A 55 -3.54 -7.30 -3.94
CA GLY A 55 -3.70 -8.48 -3.11
C GLY A 55 -5.17 -8.83 -2.93
N VAL A 56 -5.41 -10.10 -2.60
CA VAL A 56 -6.71 -10.57 -2.13
C VAL A 56 -6.49 -11.10 -0.73
N LEU A 57 -7.21 -10.53 0.24
CA LEU A 57 -7.02 -10.78 1.66
C LEU A 57 -8.28 -11.40 2.26
N THR A 58 -8.10 -12.39 3.12
CA THR A 58 -9.15 -12.79 4.05
C THR A 58 -9.00 -11.91 5.29
N LEU A 59 -10.02 -11.13 5.62
CA LEU A 59 -10.00 -10.22 6.77
C LEU A 59 -11.05 -10.62 7.81
N ALA A 60 -10.84 -10.20 9.05
CA ALA A 60 -11.80 -10.34 10.13
C ALA A 60 -13.08 -9.54 9.83
N GLY A 61 -14.23 -10.17 10.09
CA GLY A 61 -15.56 -9.60 9.85
C GLY A 61 -16.49 -10.64 9.24
N ASP A 62 -17.79 -10.50 9.49
CA ASP A 62 -18.82 -11.45 9.04
C ASP A 62 -19.71 -10.90 7.91
N ASP A 63 -19.70 -9.58 7.72
CA ASP A 63 -20.54 -8.88 6.75
C ASP A 63 -19.74 -7.82 5.97
N ARG A 64 -20.39 -7.24 4.96
CA ARG A 64 -19.76 -6.25 4.08
C ARG A 64 -19.23 -5.03 4.85
N GLU A 65 -19.99 -4.51 5.81
CA GLU A 65 -19.64 -3.30 6.55
C GLU A 65 -18.41 -3.55 7.43
N GLN A 66 -18.36 -4.70 8.11
CA GLN A 66 -17.21 -5.10 8.91
C GLN A 66 -15.96 -5.29 8.05
N ILE A 67 -16.11 -5.87 6.85
CA ILE A 67 -15.00 -6.07 5.92
C ILE A 67 -14.52 -4.74 5.32
N GLU A 68 -15.42 -3.79 5.07
CA GLU A 68 -15.05 -2.41 4.69
C GLU A 68 -14.20 -1.74 5.79
N GLN A 69 -14.59 -1.87 7.06
CA GLN A 69 -13.80 -1.35 8.19
C GLN A 69 -12.43 -2.03 8.33
N SER A 70 -12.39 -3.36 8.22
CA SER A 70 -11.13 -4.10 8.24
C SER A 70 -10.22 -3.71 7.07
N LEU A 71 -10.79 -3.51 5.88
CA LEU A 71 -10.04 -3.06 4.72
C LEU A 71 -9.55 -1.61 4.88
N LEU A 72 -10.30 -0.71 5.55
CA LEU A 72 -9.81 0.63 5.89
C LEU A 72 -8.54 0.57 6.75
N ALA A 73 -8.51 -0.26 7.79
CA ALA A 73 -7.34 -0.42 8.65
C ALA A 73 -6.11 -0.92 7.86
N VAL A 74 -6.31 -1.87 6.95
CA VAL A 74 -5.27 -2.37 6.04
C VAL A 74 -4.79 -1.26 5.10
N LEU A 75 -5.71 -0.50 4.48
CA LEU A 75 -5.37 0.57 3.54
C LEU A 75 -4.57 1.69 4.22
N GLU A 76 -4.98 2.11 5.43
CA GLU A 76 -4.26 3.10 6.22
C GLU A 76 -2.84 2.62 6.54
N THR A 77 -2.72 1.39 7.04
CA THR A 77 -1.44 0.78 7.39
C THR A 77 -0.53 0.64 6.17
N ALA A 78 -1.08 0.21 5.03
CA ALA A 78 -0.36 0.07 3.78
C ALA A 78 0.17 1.42 3.29
N VAL A 79 -0.65 2.48 3.26
CA VAL A 79 -0.20 3.80 2.77
C VAL A 79 0.84 4.44 3.71
N ARG A 80 0.66 4.32 5.04
CA ARG A 80 1.65 4.81 6.02
C ARG A 80 2.99 4.10 5.84
N THR A 81 2.96 2.77 5.73
CA THR A 81 4.15 1.95 5.54
C THR A 81 4.82 2.25 4.21
N TYR A 82 4.04 2.37 3.14
CA TYR A 82 4.54 2.66 1.80
C TYR A 82 5.24 4.02 1.73
N ARG A 83 4.61 5.08 2.24
CA ARG A 83 5.17 6.45 2.20
C ARG A 83 6.40 6.63 3.09
N ALA A 84 6.59 5.76 4.07
CA ALA A 84 7.82 5.74 4.87
C ALA A 84 9.03 5.17 4.10
N GLN A 85 8.80 4.50 2.97
CA GLN A 85 9.88 3.91 2.17
C GLN A 85 10.57 4.98 1.29
N PRO A 86 11.90 4.93 1.14
CA PRO A 86 12.60 5.85 0.27
C PRO A 86 12.33 5.57 -1.21
N GLY A 87 12.21 6.62 -2.03
CA GLY A 87 12.16 6.50 -3.50
C GLY A 87 10.86 5.93 -4.06
N VAL A 88 9.81 5.83 -3.24
CA VAL A 88 8.47 5.43 -3.71
C VAL A 88 7.81 6.54 -4.52
N ARG A 89 6.99 6.13 -5.50
CA ARG A 89 6.14 7.00 -6.32
C ARG A 89 4.67 6.67 -6.07
N THR A 90 3.74 7.47 -6.59
CA THR A 90 2.31 7.13 -6.53
C THR A 90 2.08 5.72 -7.10
N ALA A 91 1.43 4.86 -6.30
CA ALA A 91 1.08 3.50 -6.70
C ALA A 91 -0.43 3.37 -6.86
N PHE A 92 -0.87 2.57 -7.83
CA PHE A 92 -2.25 2.10 -7.88
C PHE A 92 -2.47 1.07 -6.77
N VAL A 93 -3.59 1.17 -6.07
CA VAL A 93 -3.97 0.26 -5.00
C VAL A 93 -5.14 -0.59 -5.49
N ARG A 94 -4.92 -1.91 -5.48
CA ARG A 94 -5.84 -2.95 -5.96
C ARG A 94 -5.95 -4.04 -4.89
N LEU A 95 -6.33 -3.64 -3.69
CA LEU A 95 -6.58 -4.57 -2.60
C LEU A 95 -8.05 -4.97 -2.62
N GLU A 96 -8.29 -6.26 -2.52
CA GLU A 96 -9.59 -6.87 -2.32
C GLU A 96 -9.59 -7.58 -0.97
N ALA A 97 -10.70 -7.50 -0.25
CA ALA A 97 -10.91 -8.22 1.00
C ALA A 97 -12.25 -8.96 0.98
N HIS A 98 -12.30 -10.10 1.66
CA HIS A 98 -13.53 -10.85 1.88
C HIS A 98 -13.47 -11.55 3.26
N PRO A 99 -14.62 -11.91 3.85
CA PRO A 99 -14.66 -12.68 5.09
C PRO A 99 -14.18 -14.13 4.86
N GLU A 100 -13.83 -14.83 5.94
CA GLU A 100 -13.45 -16.24 5.87
C GLU A 100 -14.62 -17.09 5.34
N GLY A 101 -14.35 -17.93 4.34
CA GLY A 101 -15.36 -18.83 3.76
C GLY A 101 -16.41 -18.18 2.85
N ASP A 102 -16.46 -16.85 2.72
CA ASP A 102 -17.42 -16.15 1.85
C ASP A 102 -16.76 -15.09 0.94
N ARG A 103 -16.37 -15.52 -0.26
CA ARG A 103 -15.83 -14.63 -1.30
C ARG A 103 -16.88 -13.78 -2.01
N ALA A 104 -18.17 -14.03 -1.80
CA ALA A 104 -19.23 -13.26 -2.46
C ALA A 104 -19.37 -11.88 -1.83
N THR A 105 -19.08 -11.77 -0.52
CA THR A 105 -19.08 -10.51 0.25
C THR A 105 -17.75 -9.73 0.07
N ARG A 106 -17.16 -9.80 -1.13
CA ARG A 106 -15.91 -9.08 -1.41
C ARG A 106 -16.10 -7.56 -1.46
N VAL A 107 -15.07 -6.86 -1.03
CA VAL A 107 -14.94 -5.40 -1.03
C VAL A 107 -13.60 -5.06 -1.65
N VAL A 108 -13.55 -4.07 -2.54
CA VAL A 108 -12.30 -3.59 -3.13
C VAL A 108 -11.91 -2.22 -2.58
N SER A 109 -10.64 -1.86 -2.69
CA SER A 109 -10.12 -0.57 -2.21
C SER A 109 -10.88 0.63 -2.76
N ALA A 110 -11.40 0.54 -3.99
CA ALA A 110 -12.22 1.59 -4.62
C ALA A 110 -13.66 1.67 -4.08
N ASP A 111 -14.17 0.63 -3.44
CA ASP A 111 -15.47 0.67 -2.74
C ASP A 111 -15.36 1.44 -1.41
N VAL A 112 -14.15 1.44 -0.83
CA VAL A 112 -13.88 1.94 0.53
C VAL A 112 -13.33 3.37 0.50
N VAL A 113 -12.37 3.63 -0.40
CA VAL A 113 -11.82 4.97 -0.63
C VAL A 113 -11.98 5.30 -2.10
N GLU A 114 -12.85 6.26 -2.37
CA GLU A 114 -13.17 6.71 -3.73
C GLU A 114 -11.91 7.27 -4.41
N PRO A 115 -11.58 6.82 -5.63
CA PRO A 115 -10.45 7.37 -6.38
C PRO A 115 -10.72 8.81 -6.80
N SER A 116 -9.74 9.71 -6.66
CA SER A 116 -9.90 11.09 -7.14
C SER A 116 -9.93 11.18 -8.67
N SER A 117 -9.41 10.16 -9.37
CA SER A 117 -9.43 10.07 -10.83
C SER A 117 -9.34 8.63 -11.32
N GLY A 118 -10.00 8.35 -12.45
CA GLY A 118 -9.98 7.02 -13.05
C GLY A 118 -10.75 5.98 -12.23
N ALA A 119 -10.35 4.71 -12.36
CA ALA A 119 -11.10 3.58 -11.80
C ALA A 119 -10.42 2.92 -10.58
N ASN A 120 -9.24 3.40 -10.16
CA ASN A 120 -8.48 2.73 -9.10
C ASN A 120 -7.98 3.77 -8.10
N THR A 121 -8.16 3.48 -6.82
CA THR A 121 -7.56 4.23 -5.71
C THR A 121 -6.04 4.22 -5.85
N THR A 122 -5.41 5.32 -5.53
CA THR A 122 -3.96 5.46 -5.49
C THR A 122 -3.46 5.69 -4.07
N THR A 123 -2.16 5.55 -3.84
CA THR A 123 -1.55 5.90 -2.55
C THR A 123 -1.71 7.38 -2.21
N ASP A 124 -1.90 8.25 -3.21
CA ASP A 124 -2.15 9.67 -2.99
C ASP A 124 -3.61 9.91 -2.55
N ASP A 125 -4.57 9.16 -3.11
CA ASP A 125 -5.97 9.15 -2.66
C ASP A 125 -6.08 8.68 -1.21
N LEU A 126 -5.42 7.56 -0.88
CA LEU A 126 -5.37 7.05 0.48
C LEU A 126 -4.75 8.07 1.44
N ALA A 127 -3.65 8.69 1.03
CA ALA A 127 -3.01 9.69 1.87
C ALA A 127 -3.89 10.93 2.09
N ALA A 128 -4.59 11.39 1.05
CA ALA A 128 -5.55 12.48 1.19
C ALA A 128 -6.69 12.10 2.15
N HIS A 129 -7.23 10.88 2.01
CA HIS A 129 -8.29 10.36 2.87
C HIS A 129 -7.87 10.28 4.34
N PHE A 130 -6.66 9.80 4.63
CA PHE A 130 -6.15 9.63 6.01
C PHE A 130 -5.35 10.84 6.56
N GLY A 131 -5.16 11.90 5.78
CA GLY A 131 -4.45 13.12 6.20
C GLY A 131 -2.93 12.95 6.36
N LEU A 132 -2.26 12.31 5.39
CA LEU A 132 -0.82 11.93 5.43
C LEU A 132 0.08 12.70 4.45
#